data_AF-A0A2G4GGM4-F1
#
_entry.id   AF-A0A2G4GGM4-F1
#
_cell.length_a   1.000
_cell.length_b   1.000
_cell.length_c   1.000
_cell.angle_alpha   90.00
_cell.angle_beta   90.00
_cell.angle_gamma   90.00
#
_symmetry.space_group_name_H-M   'P 1'
#
loop_
_entity.id
_entity.type
_entity.pdbx_description
1 polymer ?
#
loop_
_entity_poly.entity_id
_entity_poly.type
_entity_poly.pdbx_seq_one_letter_code
_entity_poly.pdbx_strand_id
1 'polypeptide(L)'
;MITEVRLMRKSAFRSILAAGALLTFVGSISYWSAMGAHRGWSQNRVPVTQTDEVTGIAFTTYENRFVPGIDILGAGVALAAFFFALSFIFRSPQLLPATP
;
A
#
# COMPACT_ATOMS: atom_id res chain seq x y z
N MET A 1 6.72 25.70 -29.30
CA MET A 1 7.80 25.12 -28.45
C MET A 1 7.42 25.04 -26.96
N ILE A 2 6.88 26.10 -26.34
CA ILE A 2 6.58 26.13 -24.88
C ILE A 2 5.46 25.15 -24.46
N THR A 3 4.44 24.93 -25.32
CA THR A 3 3.30 24.03 -25.03
C THR A 3 3.71 22.56 -24.98
N GLU A 4 4.62 22.14 -25.87
CA GLU A 4 5.16 20.78 -25.95
C GLU A 4 5.91 20.38 -24.67
N VAL A 5 6.77 21.26 -24.17
CA VAL A 5 7.52 21.04 -22.91
C VAL A 5 6.57 20.89 -21.72
N ARG A 6 5.47 21.65 -21.69
CA ARG A 6 4.45 21.58 -20.64
C ARG A 6 3.66 20.27 -20.69
N LEU A 7 3.38 19.76 -21.89
CA LEU A 7 2.70 18.48 -22.11
C LEU A 7 3.58 17.29 -21.71
N MET A 8 4.86 17.30 -22.08
CA MET A 8 5.82 16.25 -21.69
C MET A 8 5.98 16.17 -20.17
N ARG A 9 6.07 17.32 -19.48
CA ARG A 9 6.17 17.36 -18.01
C ARG A 9 4.92 16.82 -17.31
N LYS A 10 3.72 17.07 -17.85
CA LYS A 10 2.46 16.52 -17.34
C LYS A 10 2.37 15.00 -17.51
N SER A 11 2.82 14.49 -18.66
CA SER A 11 2.88 13.05 -18.95
C SER A 11 3.84 12.32 -18.00
N ALA A 12 5.07 12.84 -17.83
CA ALA A 12 6.05 12.29 -16.90
C ALA A 12 5.54 12.30 -15.45
N PHE A 13 4.91 13.40 -15.02
CA PHE A 13 4.32 13.51 -13.68
C PHE A 13 3.23 12.46 -13.45
N ARG A 14 2.31 12.29 -14.41
CA ARG A 14 1.30 11.23 -14.35
C ARG A 14 1.94 9.85 -14.21
N SER A 15 2.97 9.54 -14.99
CA SER A 15 3.66 8.24 -14.92
C SER A 15 4.31 8.00 -13.56
N ILE A 16 4.90 9.03 -12.95
CA ILE A 16 5.47 8.94 -11.59
C ILE A 16 4.37 8.67 -10.57
N LEU A 17 3.23 9.37 -10.64
CA LEU A 17 2.10 9.16 -9.74
C LEU A 17 1.52 7.74 -9.88
N ALA A 18 1.36 7.25 -11.12
CA ALA A 18 0.85 5.92 -11.39
C ALA A 18 1.82 4.83 -10.91
N ALA A 19 3.13 5.02 -11.12
CA ALA A 19 4.15 4.12 -10.60
C ALA A 19 4.16 4.12 -9.06
N GLY A 20 4.06 5.29 -8.43
CA GLY A 20 3.96 5.41 -6.97
C GLY A 20 2.71 4.74 -6.39
N ALA A 21 1.57 4.84 -7.08
CA ALA A 21 0.35 4.13 -6.72
C ALA A 21 0.54 2.61 -6.76
N LEU A 22 1.12 2.09 -7.85
CA LEU A 22 1.38 0.67 -8.01
C LEU A 22 2.36 0.13 -6.98
N LEU A 23 3.47 0.83 -6.75
CA LEU A 23 4.47 0.45 -5.75
C LEU A 23 3.90 0.45 -4.34
N THR A 24 3.12 1.47 -3.99
CA THR A 24 2.42 1.53 -2.69
C THR A 24 1.46 0.35 -2.55
N PHE A 25 0.64 0.08 -3.56
CA PHE A 25 -0.34 -1.01 -3.53
C PHE A 25 0.31 -2.38 -3.34
N VAL A 26 1.29 -2.70 -4.19
CA VAL A 26 2.02 -3.97 -4.13
C VAL A 26 2.81 -4.08 -2.83
N GLY A 27 3.46 -3.00 -2.41
CA GLY A 27 4.21 -2.93 -1.16
C GLY A 27 3.34 -3.18 0.07
N SER A 28 2.16 -2.56 0.15
CA SER A 28 1.22 -2.76 1.26
C SER A 28 0.71 -4.20 1.33
N ILE A 29 0.33 -4.79 0.19
CA ILE A 29 -0.13 -6.19 0.14
C ILE A 29 1.00 -7.14 0.54
N SER A 30 2.20 -6.94 -0.01
CA SER A 30 3.36 -7.78 0.26
C SER A 30 3.77 -7.72 1.73
N TYR A 31 3.80 -6.51 2.30
CA TYR A 31 4.12 -6.30 3.71
C TYR A 31 3.08 -6.95 4.64
N TRP A 32 1.79 -6.74 4.39
CA TRP A 32 0.72 -7.35 5.19
C TRP A 32 0.76 -8.88 5.11
N SER A 33 1.00 -9.44 3.92
CA SER A 33 1.12 -10.89 3.73
C SER A 33 2.35 -11.45 4.44
N ALA A 34 3.51 -10.78 4.36
CA ALA A 34 4.76 -11.23 4.99
C ALA A 34 4.69 -11.23 6.52
N MET A 35 3.91 -10.31 7.11
CA MET A 35 3.78 -10.18 8.57
C MET A 35 2.68 -11.07 9.18
N GLY A 36 2.06 -11.95 8.38
CA GLY A 36 1.12 -12.97 8.87
C GLY A 36 -0.34 -12.79 8.44
N ALA A 37 -0.64 -11.83 7.56
CA ALA A 37 -1.96 -11.62 6.97
C ALA A 37 -3.10 -11.55 8.01
N HIS A 38 -2.86 -10.83 9.10
CA HIS A 38 -3.83 -10.72 10.18
C HIS A 38 -5.09 -10.00 9.71
N ARG A 39 -6.24 -10.69 9.83
CA ARG A 39 -7.55 -10.21 9.37
C ARG A 39 -8.24 -9.27 10.37
N GLY A 40 -7.74 -9.20 11.61
CA GLY A 40 -8.21 -8.27 12.63
C GLY A 40 -7.53 -6.90 12.53
N TRP A 41 -7.65 -6.11 13.60
CA TRP A 41 -6.96 -4.83 13.75
C TRP A 41 -5.47 -5.02 14.05
N SER A 42 -4.65 -4.01 13.75
CA SER A 42 -3.23 -4.05 14.09
C SER A 42 -2.99 -4.29 15.59
N GLN A 43 -1.97 -5.12 15.88
CA GLN A 43 -1.61 -5.50 17.24
C GLN A 43 -0.12 -5.25 17.48
N ASN A 44 0.22 -4.69 18.64
CA ASN A 44 1.61 -4.52 19.08
C ASN A 44 2.04 -5.60 20.09
N ARG A 45 1.07 -6.36 20.62
CA ARG A 45 1.26 -7.46 21.55
C ARG A 45 0.42 -8.64 21.10
N VAL A 46 1.06 -9.77 20.87
CA VAL A 46 0.37 -10.99 20.43
C VAL A 46 0.32 -11.97 21.60
N PRO A 47 -0.86 -12.52 21.93
CA PRO A 47 -0.96 -13.59 22.91
C PRO A 47 -0.29 -14.84 22.35
N VAL A 48 0.69 -15.36 23.08
CA VAL A 48 1.38 -16.62 22.79
C VAL A 48 1.09 -17.58 23.93
N THR A 49 0.57 -18.76 23.62
CA THR A 49 0.39 -19.81 24.61
C THR A 49 1.76 -20.44 24.88
N GLN A 50 2.23 -20.32 26.12
CA GLN A 50 3.40 -21.03 26.60
C GLN A 50 2.98 -22.06 27.62
N THR A 51 3.68 -23.20 27.64
CA THR A 51 3.49 -24.24 28.65
C THR A 51 4.62 -24.16 29.63
N ASP A 52 4.29 -24.08 30.91
CA ASP A 52 5.29 -24.15 31.98
C ASP A 52 5.94 -25.53 32.00
N GLU A 53 7.27 -25.59 31.95
CA GLU A 53 8.03 -26.85 31.84
C GLU A 53 7.97 -27.71 33.11
N VAL A 54 7.70 -27.10 34.27
CA VAL A 54 7.70 -27.77 35.57
C VAL A 54 6.31 -28.28 35.92
N THR A 55 5.29 -27.47 35.65
CA THR A 55 3.90 -27.76 36.02
C THR A 55 3.05 -28.28 34.87
N GLY A 56 3.48 -28.10 33.62
CA GLY A 56 2.74 -28.49 32.43
C GLY A 56 1.49 -27.63 32.14
N ILE A 57 1.28 -26.55 32.88
CA ILE A 57 0.11 -25.68 32.74
C ILE A 57 0.33 -24.69 31.59
N ALA A 58 -0.65 -24.59 30.69
CA ALA A 58 -0.64 -23.59 29.63
C ALA A 58 -1.01 -22.21 30.20
N PHE A 59 -0.16 -21.22 29.98
CA PHE A 59 -0.42 -19.82 30.30
C PHE A 59 -0.29 -18.94 29.06
N THR A 60 -1.02 -17.83 29.03
CA THR A 60 -0.93 -16.86 27.94
C THR A 60 0.13 -15.82 28.29
N THR A 61 1.23 -15.81 27.55
CA THR A 61 2.19 -14.69 27.58
C THR A 61 1.86 -13.71 26.46
N TYR A 62 2.41 -12.50 26.53
CA TYR A 62 2.31 -11.54 25.44
C TYR A 62 3.70 -11.26 24.89
N GLU A 63 3.88 -11.54 23.61
CA GLU A 63 5.10 -11.19 22.90
C GLU A 63 4.94 -9.80 22.27
N ASN A 64 5.95 -8.94 22.44
CA ASN A 64 5.98 -7.63 21.77
C ASN A 64 6.35 -7.83 20.29
N ARG A 65 5.34 -8.14 19.48
CA ARG A 65 5.45 -8.28 18.03
C ARG A 65 4.38 -7.44 17.37
N PHE A 66 4.80 -6.59 16.44
CA PHE A 66 3.85 -5.85 15.61
C PHE A 66 3.29 -6.77 14.53
N VAL A 67 1.96 -6.85 14.45
CA VAL A 67 1.23 -7.57 13.42
C VAL A 67 0.28 -6.58 12.76
N PRO A 68 0.52 -6.21 11.49
CA PRO A 68 -0.35 -5.28 10.77
C PRO A 68 -1.68 -5.97 10.49
N GLY A 69 -2.76 -5.28 10.85
CA GLY A 69 -4.12 -5.72 10.58
C GLY A 69 -4.64 -5.23 9.24
N ILE A 70 -5.94 -5.42 9.05
CA ILE A 70 -6.67 -4.97 7.87
C ILE A 70 -6.71 -3.44 7.76
N ASP A 71 -6.53 -2.74 8.87
CA ASP A 71 -6.44 -1.28 8.95
C ASP A 71 -5.22 -0.73 8.24
N ILE A 72 -4.06 -1.35 8.44
CA ILE A 72 -2.81 -0.97 7.76
C ILE A 72 -2.89 -1.32 6.27
N LEU A 73 -3.45 -2.48 5.94
CA LEU A 73 -3.68 -2.86 4.54
C LEU A 73 -4.64 -1.87 3.86
N GLY A 74 -5.77 -1.58 4.51
CA GLY A 74 -6.79 -0.66 4.02
C GLY A 74 -6.25 0.76 3.82
N ALA A 75 -5.46 1.26 4.78
CA ALA A 75 -4.81 2.56 4.66
C ALA A 75 -3.83 2.60 3.47
N GLY A 76 -3.03 1.54 3.28
CA GLY A 76 -2.11 1.42 2.16
C GLY A 76 -2.81 1.39 0.80
N VAL A 77 -3.88 0.60 0.70
CA VAL A 77 -4.72 0.53 -0.52
C VAL A 77 -5.42 1.85 -0.79
N ALA A 78 -5.95 2.53 0.23
CA ALA A 78 -6.58 3.84 0.10
C ALA A 78 -5.57 4.89 -0.40
N LEU A 79 -4.34 4.87 0.11
CA LEU A 79 -3.27 5.75 -0.33
C LEU A 79 -2.88 5.48 -1.80
N ALA A 80 -2.78 4.21 -2.19
CA ALA A 80 -2.55 3.85 -3.59
C ALA A 80 -3.69 4.32 -4.51
N ALA A 81 -4.94 4.12 -4.10
CA ALA A 81 -6.11 4.58 -4.84
C ALA A 81 -6.12 6.12 -4.97
N PHE A 82 -5.71 6.83 -3.92
CA PHE A 82 -5.57 8.28 -3.95
C PHE A 82 -4.52 8.74 -4.98
N PHE A 83 -3.32 8.15 -4.99
CA PHE A 83 -2.30 8.49 -5.99
C PHE A 83 -2.75 8.16 -7.41
N PHE A 84 -3.44 7.03 -7.59
CA PHE A 84 -3.99 6.63 -8.87
C PHE A 84 -5.07 7.62 -9.35
N ALA A 85 -6.00 8.02 -8.48
CA ALA A 85 -7.01 9.03 -8.77
C ALA A 85 -6.37 10.37 -9.15
N LEU A 86 -5.36 10.81 -8.39
CA LEU A 86 -4.64 12.04 -8.64
C LEU A 86 -3.93 12.03 -10.00
N SER A 87 -3.48 10.86 -10.48
CA SER A 87 -2.85 10.70 -11.79
C SER A 87 -3.77 11.11 -12.95
N PHE A 88 -5.10 10.97 -12.82
CA PHE A 88 -6.05 11.29 -13.88
C PHE A 88 -6.20 12.80 -14.12
N ILE A 89 -5.97 13.64 -13.11
CA ILE A 89 -6.02 15.10 -13.25
C ILE A 89 -4.93 15.62 -14.21
N PHE A 90 -3.84 14.87 -14.36
CA PHE A 90 -2.71 15.22 -15.24
C PHE A 90 -2.77 14.54 -16.62
N ARG A 91 -3.91 13.93 -16.99
CA ARG A 91 -4.09 13.32 -18.31
C ARG A 91 -4.11 14.38 -19.40
N SER A 92 -3.14 14.32 -20.31
CA SER A 92 -3.14 15.14 -21.53
C SER A 92 -4.18 14.61 -22.53
N PRO A 93 -4.94 15.48 -23.21
CA PRO A 93 -5.76 15.09 -24.35
C PRO A 93 -4.87 14.51 -25.44
N GLN A 94 -5.21 13.31 -25.93
CA GLN A 94 -4.60 12.78 -27.15
C GLN A 94 -5.09 13.66 -28.31
N LEU A 95 -4.19 14.44 -28.90
CA LEU A 95 -4.45 15.04 -30.20
C LEU A 95 -4.56 13.88 -31.20
N LEU A 96 -5.78 13.64 -31.69
CA LEU A 96 -5.99 12.81 -32.87
C LEU A 96 -5.12 13.36 -34.01
N PRO A 97 -4.44 12.51 -34.79
CA PRO A 97 -3.76 12.96 -35.99
C PRO A 97 -4.80 13.60 -36.89
N ALA A 98 -4.62 14.89 -37.23
CA ALA A 98 -5.43 15.53 -38.25
C ALA A 98 -5.19 14.74 -39.55
N THR A 99 -6.19 13.96 -39.97
CA THR A 99 -6.17 13.33 -41.28
C THR A 99 -6.15 14.42 -42.35
N PRO A 100 -5.36 14.24 -43.42
CA PRO A 100 -5.22 15.22 -44.50
C PRO A 100 -6.54 15.45 -45.24
#